data_AF-R6XHW4-F1
#
_entry.id   AF-R6XHW4-F1
#
_cell.length_a   1.000
_cell.length_b   1.000
_cell.length_c   1.000
_cell.angle_alpha   90.00
_cell.angle_beta   90.00
_cell.angle_gamma   90.00
#
_symmetry.space_group_name_H-M   'P 1'
#
loop_
_entity.id
_entity.type
_entity.pdbx_description
1 polymer ?
#
loop_
_entity_poly.entity_id
_entity_poly.type
_entity_poly.pdbx_seq_one_letter_code
_entity_poly.pdbx_strand_id
1 'polypeptide(L)'
;MLGSSSMTLPGFNTSDGAMAQAIAGDFWYDSYDITNADGSTTTIPANYDAFYPRAANCAGSSIFNMVPNDRYMLNMAYLRIKNITLGYTLPRHLTQRINMEKARFYVSLENFFTFDHLKGLPLDPEEIAGYSSFNTSNYNSSRAGVGSPAFKTAAIGVQVTF
;
A
#
# COMPACT_ATOMS: atom_id res chain seq x y z
N MET A 1 -6.60 -13.65 3.09
CA MET A 1 -5.87 -12.40 3.41
C MET A 1 -6.73 -11.24 2.94
N LEU A 2 -7.20 -10.40 3.86
CA LEU A 2 -7.91 -9.16 3.54
C LEU A 2 -6.88 -8.05 3.46
N GLY A 3 -6.61 -7.60 2.25
CA GLY A 3 -5.58 -6.63 1.92
C GLY A 3 -5.18 -6.88 0.48
N SER A 4 -5.61 -5.99 -0.41
CA SER A 4 -5.08 -5.90 -1.77
C SER A 4 -3.56 -5.78 -1.67
N SER A 5 -2.86 -6.87 -1.95
CA SER A 5 -1.41 -6.89 -2.13
C SER A 5 -1.02 -5.79 -3.10
N SER A 6 0.13 -5.13 -2.89
CA SER A 6 0.60 -3.97 -3.64
C SER A 6 0.21 -4.05 -5.11
N MET A 7 -0.88 -3.37 -5.48
CA MET A 7 -1.46 -3.51 -6.81
C MET A 7 -0.49 -2.87 -7.78
N THR A 8 0.29 -3.73 -8.42
CA THR A 8 1.39 -3.37 -9.30
C THR A 8 1.03 -4.01 -10.63
N LEU A 9 0.85 -3.21 -11.68
CA LEU A 9 0.59 -3.75 -13.00
C LEU A 9 1.90 -4.32 -13.57
N PRO A 10 1.94 -5.60 -13.95
CA PRO A 10 3.12 -6.17 -14.60
C PRO A 10 3.36 -5.44 -15.93
N GLY A 11 4.62 -5.11 -16.20
CA GLY A 11 5.04 -4.56 -17.49
C GLY A 11 4.82 -5.56 -18.63
N PHE A 12 4.84 -5.06 -19.87
CA PHE A 12 4.58 -5.85 -21.08
C PHE A 12 5.60 -6.98 -21.29
N ASN A 13 6.85 -6.79 -20.83
CA ASN A 13 7.87 -7.83 -20.78
C ASN A 13 8.14 -8.30 -19.35
N THR A 14 8.56 -9.56 -19.18
CA THR A 14 8.98 -10.14 -17.88
C THR A 14 10.15 -9.39 -17.24
N SER A 15 10.89 -8.59 -18.02
CA SER A 15 11.99 -7.72 -17.57
C SER A 15 11.58 -6.30 -17.18
N ASP A 16 10.38 -5.84 -17.55
CA ASP A 16 9.96 -4.44 -17.38
C ASP A 16 9.55 -4.11 -15.93
N GLY A 17 9.62 -5.10 -15.04
CA GLY A 17 9.17 -4.97 -13.67
C GLY A 17 7.66 -4.75 -13.59
N ALA A 18 7.18 -4.40 -12.40
CA ALA A 18 5.78 -4.04 -12.21
C ALA A 18 5.74 -2.57 -11.75
N MET A 19 4.82 -1.78 -12.32
CA MET A 19 4.59 -0.38 -11.95
C MET A 19 3.43 -0.26 -10.95
N ALA A 20 3.60 0.58 -9.92
CA ALA A 20 2.53 0.85 -8.96
C ALA A 20 1.26 1.35 -9.67
N GLN A 21 0.09 0.82 -9.31
CA GLN A 21 -1.18 1.18 -9.93
C GLN A 21 -1.47 2.69 -9.87
N ALA A 22 -1.07 3.36 -8.79
CA ALA A 22 -1.21 4.81 -8.67
C ALA A 22 -0.46 5.58 -9.78
N ILE A 23 0.63 5.02 -10.31
CA ILE A 23 1.40 5.59 -11.42
C ILE A 23 0.84 5.12 -12.76
N ALA A 24 0.60 3.81 -12.88
CA ALA A 24 0.10 3.20 -14.13
C ALA A 24 -1.34 3.63 -14.48
N GLY A 25 -2.11 4.09 -13.50
CA GLY A 25 -3.48 4.57 -13.70
C GLY A 25 -3.59 6.05 -14.08
N ASP A 26 -2.52 6.84 -13.90
CA ASP A 26 -2.57 8.31 -14.00
C ASP A 26 -1.40 8.89 -14.81
N PHE A 27 -1.06 8.24 -15.93
CA PHE A 27 -0.09 8.75 -16.88
C PHE A 27 -0.78 9.35 -18.12
N TRP A 28 -0.09 10.30 -18.75
CA TRP A 28 -0.57 10.99 -19.92
C TRP A 28 -0.54 10.07 -21.15
N TYR A 29 -1.64 10.04 -21.93
CA TYR A 29 -1.68 9.35 -23.22
C TYR A 29 -2.73 9.95 -24.17
N ASP A 30 -2.48 9.83 -25.48
CA ASP A 30 -3.44 10.19 -26.53
C ASP A 30 -4.49 9.09 -26.71
N SER A 31 -5.66 9.42 -27.25
CA SER A 31 -6.68 8.41 -27.54
C SER A 31 -6.15 7.37 -28.52
N TYR A 32 -6.37 6.09 -28.22
CA TYR A 32 -5.96 4.99 -29.07
C TYR A 32 -7.00 3.87 -29.06
N ASP A 33 -7.01 3.09 -30.14
CA ASP A 33 -7.93 1.98 -30.31
C ASP A 33 -7.26 0.65 -29.92
N ILE A 34 -8.00 -0.17 -29.18
CA ILE A 34 -7.63 -1.55 -28.86
C ILE A 34 -8.51 -2.48 -29.69
N THR A 35 -7.89 -3.34 -30.49
CA THR A 35 -8.60 -4.43 -31.16
C THR A 35 -8.63 -5.65 -30.25
N ASN A 36 -9.83 -6.04 -29.82
CA ASN A 36 -10.05 -7.20 -28.97
C ASN A 36 -9.91 -8.50 -29.78
N ALA A 37 -9.75 -9.63 -29.09
CA ALA A 37 -9.57 -10.94 -29.72
C ALA A 37 -10.78 -11.39 -30.56
N ASP A 38 -11.96 -10.83 -30.31
CA ASP A 38 -13.19 -11.07 -31.08
C ASP A 38 -13.32 -10.17 -32.32
N GLY A 39 -12.33 -9.31 -32.58
CA GLY A 39 -12.31 -8.36 -33.71
C GLY A 39 -13.07 -7.06 -33.45
N SER A 40 -13.66 -6.87 -32.27
CA SER A 40 -14.25 -5.59 -31.88
C SER A 40 -13.16 -4.55 -31.56
N THR A 41 -13.42 -3.29 -31.85
CA THR A 41 -12.50 -2.18 -31.53
C THR A 41 -13.06 -1.36 -30.39
N THR A 42 -12.27 -1.23 -29.31
CA THR A 42 -12.56 -0.36 -28.18
C THR A 42 -11.66 0.87 -28.24
N THR A 43 -12.26 2.05 -28.40
CA THR A 43 -11.53 3.32 -28.30
C THR A 43 -11.31 3.68 -26.84
N ILE A 44 -10.06 3.87 -26.45
CA ILE A 44 -9.67 4.40 -25.14
C ILE A 44 -9.57 5.93 -25.27
N PRO A 45 -10.34 6.71 -24.48
CA PRO A 45 -10.26 8.17 -24.53
C PRO A 45 -8.92 8.65 -23.98
N ALA A 46 -8.42 9.76 -24.49
CA ALA A 46 -7.15 10.35 -24.05
C ALA A 46 -7.17 10.76 -22.56
N ASN A 47 -6.01 10.71 -21.91
CA ASN A 47 -5.80 11.26 -20.56
C ASN A 47 -4.86 12.47 -20.61
N TYR A 48 -5.44 13.67 -20.80
CA TYR A 48 -4.67 14.92 -20.87
C TYR A 48 -4.44 15.59 -19.52
N ASP A 49 -5.23 15.25 -18.49
CA ASP A 49 -5.15 15.83 -17.13
C ASP A 49 -4.28 14.97 -16.18
N ALA A 50 -3.45 14.10 -16.75
CA ALA A 50 -2.67 13.14 -16.00
C ALA A 50 -1.60 13.81 -15.11
N PHE A 51 -1.42 13.29 -13.89
CA PHE A 51 -0.33 13.75 -13.03
C PHE A 51 1.04 13.32 -13.54
N TYR A 52 1.16 12.08 -14.01
CA TYR A 52 2.42 11.51 -14.52
C TYR A 52 2.60 11.76 -16.02
N PRO A 53 3.84 12.05 -16.47
CA PRO A 53 4.13 12.28 -17.88
C PRO A 53 3.94 11.01 -18.72
N ARG A 54 3.82 11.20 -20.04
CA ARG A 54 3.72 10.09 -21.00
C ARG A 54 4.91 9.14 -20.82
N ALA A 55 4.63 7.84 -20.82
CA ALA A 55 5.69 6.85 -20.94
C ALA A 55 6.41 7.02 -22.28
N ALA A 56 7.73 7.19 -22.25
CA ALA A 56 8.57 7.34 -23.43
C ALA A 56 9.80 6.45 -23.30
N ASN A 57 10.18 5.79 -24.39
CA ASN A 57 11.44 5.06 -24.44
C ASN A 57 12.58 6.07 -24.63
N CYS A 58 13.34 6.32 -23.57
CA CYS A 58 14.48 7.23 -23.59
C CYS A 58 15.81 6.55 -23.94
N ALA A 59 15.82 5.28 -24.38
CA ALA A 59 17.03 4.51 -24.71
C ALA A 59 18.12 4.58 -23.61
N GLY A 60 17.71 4.56 -22.33
CA GLY A 60 18.61 4.67 -21.17
C GLY A 60 19.05 6.09 -20.80
N SER A 61 18.54 7.11 -21.50
CA SER A 61 18.86 8.51 -21.25
C SER A 61 18.02 9.11 -20.10
N SER A 62 18.66 9.83 -19.18
CA SER A 62 18.03 10.37 -17.96
C SER A 62 17.73 11.88 -18.00
N ILE A 63 17.99 12.54 -19.14
CA ILE A 63 18.09 14.01 -19.24
C ILE A 63 16.79 14.76 -18.95
N PHE A 64 15.63 14.15 -19.21
CA PHE A 64 14.32 14.82 -19.09
C PHE A 64 13.53 14.46 -17.84
N ASN A 65 13.77 13.28 -17.25
CA ASN A 65 12.88 12.68 -16.24
C ASN A 65 13.51 12.54 -14.85
N MET A 66 14.82 12.83 -14.69
CA MET A 66 15.55 12.75 -13.41
C MET A 66 16.04 14.12 -12.90
N VAL A 67 15.44 15.21 -13.36
CA VAL A 67 15.74 16.56 -12.85
C VAL A 67 14.97 16.81 -11.55
N PRO A 68 15.62 17.26 -10.46
CA PRO A 68 14.94 17.59 -9.21
C PRO A 68 13.83 18.62 -9.44
N ASN A 69 12.63 18.31 -8.96
CA ASN A 69 11.48 19.19 -9.02
C ASN A 69 10.59 18.99 -7.77
N ASP A 70 9.72 19.97 -7.53
CA ASP A 70 8.70 19.95 -6.48
C ASP A 70 7.44 19.17 -6.89
N ARG A 71 7.23 18.93 -8.19
CA ARG A 71 6.08 18.18 -8.72
C ARG A 71 5.92 16.81 -8.07
N TYR A 72 7.03 16.10 -7.81
CA TYR A 72 7.00 14.78 -7.15
C TYR A 72 7.19 14.84 -5.63
N MET A 73 7.13 16.03 -5.01
CA MET A 73 7.26 16.18 -3.58
C MET A 73 5.99 15.67 -2.87
N LEU A 74 6.15 14.67 -2.02
CA LEU A 74 5.05 14.00 -1.32
C LEU A 74 4.85 14.60 0.07
N ASN A 75 3.59 14.78 0.46
CA ASN A 75 3.23 15.07 1.84
C ASN A 75 3.12 13.75 2.62
N MET A 76 4.11 13.49 3.49
CA MET A 76 4.15 12.29 4.33
C MET A 76 3.44 12.48 5.69
N ALA A 77 2.62 13.52 5.86
CA ALA A 77 1.80 13.65 7.06
C ALA A 77 0.77 12.51 7.13
N TYR A 78 0.76 11.79 8.25
CA TYR A 78 -0.11 10.65 8.47
C TYR A 78 -0.62 10.57 9.91
N LEU A 79 -1.72 9.87 10.10
CA LEU A 79 -2.25 9.44 11.39
C LEU A 79 -2.45 7.92 11.36
N ARG A 80 -1.77 7.20 12.24
CA ARG A 80 -1.89 5.74 12.36
C ARG A 80 -2.38 5.33 13.73
N ILE A 81 -3.39 4.47 13.77
CA ILE A 81 -3.81 3.82 15.02
C ILE A 81 -2.92 2.59 15.22
N LYS A 82 -2.00 2.67 16.18
CA LYS A 82 -1.03 1.62 16.46
C LYS A 82 -1.68 0.35 17.00
N ASN A 83 -2.59 0.48 17.96
CA ASN A 83 -3.29 -0.66 18.54
C ASN A 83 -4.74 -0.30 18.92
N ILE A 84 -5.68 -1.16 18.56
CA ILE A 84 -7.07 -1.13 19.05
C ILE A 84 -7.35 -2.49 19.67
N THR A 85 -7.70 -2.52 20.95
CA THR A 85 -8.10 -3.75 21.63
C THR A 85 -9.51 -3.63 22.19
N LEU A 86 -10.43 -4.42 21.66
CA LEU A 86 -11.78 -4.56 22.20
C LEU A 86 -11.85 -5.86 23.00
N GLY A 87 -12.35 -5.80 24.23
CA GLY A 87 -12.54 -7.00 25.03
C GLY A 87 -13.87 -7.01 25.78
N TYR A 88 -14.51 -8.17 25.80
CA TYR A 88 -15.75 -8.42 26.53
C TYR A 88 -15.50 -9.45 27.63
N THR A 89 -15.87 -9.09 28.86
CA THR A 89 -15.78 -10.00 30.01
C THR A 89 -17.13 -10.66 30.20
N LEU A 90 -17.17 -11.99 30.20
CA LEU A 90 -18.41 -12.74 30.42
C LEU A 90 -18.96 -12.46 31.83
N PRO A 91 -20.28 -12.31 31.98
CA PRO A 91 -20.90 -12.09 33.27
C PRO A 91 -20.87 -13.37 34.14
N ARG A 92 -20.75 -13.16 35.46
CA ARG A 92 -20.48 -14.21 36.46
C ARG A 92 -21.48 -15.37 36.46
N HIS A 93 -22.74 -15.12 36.09
CA HIS A 93 -23.78 -16.16 36.03
C HIS A 93 -23.51 -17.23 34.96
N LEU A 94 -22.81 -16.88 33.87
CA LEU A 94 -22.41 -17.84 32.83
C LEU A 94 -21.12 -18.55 33.21
N THR A 95 -20.16 -17.84 33.80
CA THR A 95 -18.84 -18.41 34.16
C THR A 95 -18.93 -19.37 35.36
N GLN A 96 -19.87 -19.14 36.28
CA GLN A 96 -20.09 -20.03 37.43
C GLN A 96 -20.64 -21.41 37.04
N ARG A 97 -21.38 -21.53 35.92
CA ARG A 97 -21.87 -22.85 35.45
C ARG A 97 -20.75 -23.75 34.94
N ILE A 98 -19.63 -23.16 34.54
CA ILE A 98 -18.46 -23.86 33.99
C ILE A 98 -17.29 -23.88 34.98
N ASN A 99 -17.52 -23.58 36.27
CA ASN A 99 -16.50 -23.49 37.32
C ASN A 99 -15.31 -22.59 36.96
N MET A 100 -15.56 -21.45 36.31
CA MET A 100 -14.52 -20.44 36.00
C MET A 100 -14.80 -19.14 36.75
N GLU A 101 -13.76 -18.52 37.31
CA GLU A 101 -13.87 -17.23 37.98
C GLU A 101 -14.09 -16.08 36.99
N LYS A 102 -13.32 -16.06 35.89
CA LYS A 102 -13.36 -14.99 34.89
C LYS A 102 -13.00 -15.51 33.51
N ALA A 103 -13.79 -15.13 32.52
CA ALA A 103 -13.50 -15.37 31.11
C ALA A 103 -13.63 -14.06 30.33
N ARG A 104 -12.56 -13.65 29.65
CA ARG A 104 -12.53 -12.44 28.82
C ARG A 104 -12.13 -12.81 27.40
N PHE A 105 -12.97 -12.46 26.44
CA PHE A 105 -12.64 -12.51 25.02
C PHE A 105 -12.08 -11.16 24.60
N TYR A 106 -11.03 -11.15 23.79
CA TYR A 106 -10.49 -9.93 23.23
C TYR A 106 -10.12 -10.09 21.77
N VAL A 107 -10.26 -9.00 21.02
CA VAL A 107 -9.80 -8.84 19.65
C VAL A 107 -8.88 -7.64 19.64
N SER A 108 -7.66 -7.81 19.14
CA SER A 108 -6.69 -6.74 18.94
C SER A 108 -6.39 -6.54 17.47
N LEU A 109 -6.32 -5.29 17.05
CA LEU A 109 -5.95 -4.86 15.71
C LEU A 109 -4.71 -3.97 15.84
N GLU A 110 -3.66 -4.28 15.09
CA GLU A 110 -2.39 -3.56 15.09
C GLU A 110 -2.10 -2.97 13.70
N ASN A 111 -1.73 -1.69 13.67
CA ASN A 111 -1.47 -0.91 12.44
C ASN A 111 -2.59 -0.97 11.39
N PHE A 112 -3.82 -1.28 11.81
CA PHE A 112 -4.90 -1.62 10.90
C PHE A 112 -5.45 -0.39 10.16
N PHE A 113 -5.56 0.74 10.86
CA PHE A 113 -6.04 2.01 10.31
C PHE A 113 -4.90 3.01 10.16
N THR A 114 -4.65 3.42 8.92
CA THR A 114 -3.68 4.46 8.55
C THR A 114 -4.41 5.46 7.67
N PHE A 115 -4.36 6.74 8.05
CA PHE A 115 -4.82 7.86 7.23
C PHE A 115 -3.59 8.60 6.77
N ASP A 116 -3.33 8.63 5.46
CA ASP A 116 -2.18 9.29 4.86
C ASP A 116 -2.61 10.19 3.69
N HIS A 117 -1.66 10.99 3.21
CA HIS A 117 -1.83 11.86 2.05
C HIS A 117 -1.04 11.35 0.84
N LEU A 118 -0.72 10.05 0.80
CA LEU A 118 0.15 9.45 -0.22
C LEU A 118 -0.60 9.08 -1.51
N LYS A 119 -1.90 9.40 -1.62
CA LYS A 119 -2.74 9.23 -2.82
C LYS A 119 -2.65 7.82 -3.43
N GLY A 120 -2.56 6.79 -2.57
CA GLY A 120 -2.53 5.39 -3.01
C GLY A 120 -1.16 4.90 -3.52
N LEU A 121 -0.10 5.69 -3.36
CA LEU A 121 1.25 5.18 -3.55
C LEU A 121 1.53 4.04 -2.55
N PRO A 122 2.17 2.94 -2.99
CA PRO A 122 2.48 1.80 -2.14
C PRO A 122 3.71 2.08 -1.25
N LEU A 123 3.65 3.20 -0.52
CA LEU A 123 4.69 3.67 0.39
C LEU A 123 4.12 3.70 1.80
N ASP A 124 4.91 3.29 2.78
CA ASP A 124 4.56 3.52 4.19
C ASP A 124 5.00 4.94 4.58
N PRO A 125 4.11 5.81 5.09
CA PRO A 125 4.51 7.15 5.55
C PRO A 125 5.46 7.13 6.76
N GLU A 126 5.63 5.99 7.44
CA GLU A 126 6.66 5.79 8.48
C GLU A 126 8.03 5.39 7.91
N GLU A 127 8.12 5.09 6.61
CA GLU A 127 9.37 4.71 5.96
C GLU A 127 10.33 5.90 5.87
N ILE A 128 11.59 5.66 6.27
CA ILE A 128 12.66 6.63 6.14
C ILE A 128 13.42 6.34 4.85
N ALA A 129 13.54 7.34 3.98
CA ALA A 129 14.27 7.22 2.72
C ALA A 129 15.70 6.67 2.93
N GLY A 130 16.08 5.64 2.19
CA GLY A 130 17.40 4.98 2.31
C GLY A 130 17.51 3.90 3.39
N TYR A 131 16.45 3.66 4.18
CA TYR A 131 16.40 2.60 5.18
C TYR A 131 15.40 1.50 4.77
N SER A 132 15.74 0.24 5.04
CA SER A 132 14.85 -0.91 4.86
C SER A 132 14.83 -1.74 6.14
N SER A 133 13.78 -2.53 6.35
CA SER A 133 13.65 -3.48 7.47
C SER A 133 14.79 -4.50 7.55
N PHE A 134 15.60 -4.64 6.48
CA PHE A 134 16.72 -5.57 6.38
C PHE A 134 18.09 -4.90 6.28
N ASN A 135 18.17 -3.58 6.06
CA ASN A 135 19.44 -2.88 5.88
C ASN A 135 19.32 -1.39 6.25
N THR A 136 20.13 -0.96 7.22
CA THR A 136 20.17 0.42 7.75
C THR A 136 21.20 1.32 7.08
N SER A 137 21.93 0.82 6.09
CA SER A 137 23.04 1.54 5.42
C SER A 137 22.69 1.84 3.97
N ASN A 138 21.94 2.93 3.74
CA ASN A 138 21.68 3.57 2.44
C ASN A 138 21.43 2.57 1.29
N TYR A 139 20.54 1.60 1.52
CA TYR A 139 20.31 0.45 0.65
C TYR A 139 19.79 0.83 -0.76
N ASN A 140 19.32 2.06 -0.95
CA ASN A 140 18.75 2.52 -2.22
C ASN A 140 19.09 3.99 -2.56
N SER A 141 20.31 4.44 -2.29
CA SER A 141 20.75 5.81 -2.62
C SER A 141 19.77 6.90 -2.13
N SER A 142 19.19 6.71 -0.94
CA SER A 142 18.22 7.61 -0.31
C SER A 142 16.89 7.78 -1.07
N ARG A 143 16.51 6.82 -1.92
CA ARG A 143 15.17 6.78 -2.53
C ARG A 143 14.14 6.25 -1.52
N ALA A 144 12.95 6.84 -1.53
CA ALA A 144 11.80 6.37 -0.76
C ALA A 144 10.97 5.36 -1.58
N GLY A 145 10.29 4.42 -0.90
CA GLY A 145 9.34 3.50 -1.54
C GLY A 145 9.90 2.12 -1.85
N VAL A 146 10.92 1.70 -1.10
CA VAL A 146 11.50 0.35 -1.20
C VAL A 146 11.50 -0.41 0.11
N GLY A 147 11.09 0.25 1.21
CA GLY A 147 10.78 -0.40 2.46
C GLY A 147 9.48 -1.19 2.34
N SER A 148 9.42 -2.28 3.12
CA SER A 148 8.16 -3.00 3.29
C SER A 148 7.28 -2.21 4.26
N PRO A 149 6.00 -2.00 3.95
CA PRO A 149 5.10 -1.31 4.87
C PRO A 149 4.88 -2.13 6.13
N ALA A 150 4.55 -1.45 7.23
CA ALA A 150 4.22 -2.10 8.49
C ALA A 150 3.07 -3.10 8.30
N PHE A 151 3.26 -4.31 8.82
CA PHE A 151 2.24 -5.36 8.76
C PHE A 151 0.98 -4.94 9.52
N LYS A 152 -0.17 -5.19 8.89
CA LYS A 152 -1.48 -5.08 9.52
C LYS A 152 -1.81 -6.43 10.16
N THR A 153 -1.93 -6.45 11.48
CA THR A 153 -2.15 -7.69 12.24
C THR A 153 -3.49 -7.62 12.95
N ALA A 154 -4.23 -8.73 12.94
CA ALA A 154 -5.43 -8.92 13.74
C ALA A 154 -5.26 -10.19 14.57
N ALA A 155 -5.49 -10.10 15.87
CA ALA A 155 -5.42 -11.24 16.78
C ALA A 155 -6.71 -11.35 17.60
N ILE A 156 -7.09 -12.59 17.89
CA ILE A 156 -8.24 -12.93 18.73
C ILE A 156 -7.69 -13.81 19.86
N GLY A 157 -8.09 -13.52 21.09
CA GLY A 157 -7.64 -14.28 22.24
C GLY A 157 -8.70 -14.41 23.32
N VAL A 158 -8.47 -15.40 24.19
CA VAL A 158 -9.31 -15.69 25.34
C VAL A 158 -8.42 -15.73 26.57
N GLN A 159 -8.81 -15.01 27.60
CA GLN A 159 -8.18 -15.02 28.91
C GLN A 159 -9.13 -15.71 29.89
N VAL A 160 -8.68 -16.79 30.52
CA VAL A 160 -9.44 -17.56 31.51
C VAL A 160 -8.72 -17.51 32.85
N THR A 161 -9.49 -17.36 33.93
CA THR A 161 -9.03 -17.47 35.32
C THR A 161 -9.89 -18.50 36.04
N PHE A 162 -9.23 -19.43 36.73
CA PHE A 162 -9.83 -20.55 37.46
C PHE A 162 -9.89 -20.25 38.95
#